data_AF-A0A2N7QT70-F1
#
_entry.id   AF-A0A2N7QT70-F1
#
_cell.length_a   1.000
_cell.length_b   1.000
_cell.length_c   1.000
_cell.angle_alpha   90.00
_cell.angle_beta   90.00
_cell.angle_gamma   90.00
#
_symmetry.space_group_name_H-M   'P 1'
#
loop_
_entity.id
_entity.type
_entity.pdbx_description
1 polymer ?
#
loop_
_entity_poly.entity_id
_entity_poly.type
_entity_poly.pdbx_seq_one_letter_code
_entity_poly.pdbx_strand_id
1 'polypeptide(L)'
;MSNIIEFLEKLGTDAHLRQASRDELSIALADARVEASACEAILARNVEDLYALLDKAPLFCLQTVPRKEGEEEEEEEKEEDEGGEEKKTPSKNAKPPSAIAPHDLALT
;
A
#
# COMPACT_ATOMS: atom_id res chain seq x y z
N MET A 1 10.31 -28.86 -4.56
CA MET A 1 11.10 -27.62 -4.69
C MET A 1 11.42 -27.15 -3.27
N SER A 2 11.91 -25.93 -3.04
CA SER A 2 12.09 -25.43 -1.67
C SER A 2 10.73 -25.04 -1.08
N ASN A 3 10.43 -25.45 0.16
CA ASN A 3 9.13 -25.21 0.81
C ASN A 3 8.75 -23.72 0.83
N ILE A 4 9.73 -22.83 1.01
CA ILE A 4 9.49 -21.38 0.98
C ILE A 4 9.04 -20.90 -0.41
N ILE A 5 9.61 -21.45 -1.50
CA ILE A 5 9.25 -21.05 -2.86
C ILE A 5 7.83 -21.52 -3.19
N GLU A 6 7.49 -22.77 -2.84
CA GLU A 6 6.14 -23.30 -3.02
C GLU A 6 5.12 -22.49 -2.20
N PHE A 7 5.48 -22.07 -0.99
CA PHE A 7 4.64 -21.20 -0.18
C PHE A 7 4.46 -19.81 -0.80
N LEU A 8 5.53 -19.17 -1.29
CA LEU A 8 5.46 -17.85 -1.93
C LEU A 8 4.65 -17.89 -3.23
N GLU A 9 4.76 -18.96 -4.02
CA GLU A 9 3.93 -19.18 -5.21
C GLU A 9 2.45 -19.29 -4.84
N LYS A 10 2.13 -20.08 -3.81
CA LYS A 10 0.77 -20.20 -3.29
C LYS A 10 0.27 -18.87 -2.75
N LEU A 11 1.09 -18.13 -2.00
CA LEU A 11 0.79 -16.81 -1.48
C LEU A 11 0.53 -15.79 -2.61
N GLY A 12 1.22 -15.88 -3.74
CA GLY A 12 0.97 -15.03 -4.91
C GLY A 12 -0.35 -15.33 -5.62
N THR A 13 -0.78 -16.59 -5.61
CA THR A 13 -1.96 -17.06 -6.37
C THR A 13 -3.24 -17.03 -5.55
N ASP A 14 -3.17 -17.38 -4.26
CA ASP A 14 -4.31 -17.50 -3.36
C ASP A 14 -4.72 -16.13 -2.79
N ALA A 15 -5.94 -15.67 -3.11
CA ALA A 15 -6.45 -14.40 -2.61
C ALA A 15 -6.68 -14.39 -1.09
N HIS A 16 -7.04 -15.54 -0.50
CA HIS A 16 -7.25 -15.65 0.95
C HIS A 16 -5.92 -15.55 1.70
N LEU A 17 -4.87 -16.22 1.23
CA LEU A 17 -3.54 -16.11 1.86
C LEU A 17 -2.97 -14.70 1.76
N ARG A 18 -3.26 -13.95 0.68
CA ARG A 18 -2.82 -12.55 0.55
C ARG A 18 -3.47 -11.63 1.57
N GLN A 19 -4.71 -11.91 1.93
CA GLN A 19 -5.50 -11.10 2.88
C GLN A 19 -5.51 -11.69 4.29
N ALA A 20 -4.86 -12.83 4.49
CA ALA A 20 -4.80 -13.51 5.77
C ALA A 20 -4.20 -12.61 6.84
N SER A 21 -4.78 -12.69 8.04
CA SER A 21 -4.20 -12.09 9.23
C SER A 21 -2.81 -12.70 9.51
N ARG A 22 -2.03 -12.02 10.36
CA ARG A 22 -0.70 -12.51 10.76
C ARG A 22 -0.78 -13.91 11.38
N ASP A 23 -1.80 -14.18 12.18
CA ASP A 23 -1.97 -15.45 12.88
C ASP A 23 -2.32 -16.57 11.90
N GLU A 24 -3.27 -16.34 10.99
CA GLU A 24 -3.62 -17.28 9.92
C GLU A 24 -2.42 -17.56 9.00
N LEU A 25 -1.64 -16.53 8.69
CA LEU A 25 -0.42 -16.68 7.89
C LEU A 25 0.64 -17.50 8.62
N SER A 26 0.77 -17.33 9.95
CA SER A 26 1.70 -18.12 10.76
C SER A 26 1.34 -19.61 10.80
N ILE A 27 0.04 -19.93 10.85
CA ILE A 27 -0.46 -21.30 10.78
C ILE A 27 -0.16 -21.89 9.40
N ALA A 28 -0.45 -21.16 8.33
CA ALA A 28 -0.19 -21.61 6.97
C ALA A 28 1.30 -21.85 6.70
N LEU A 29 2.19 -21.03 7.28
CA LEU A 29 3.64 -21.21 7.21
C LEU A 29 4.12 -22.47 7.95
N ALA A 30 3.56 -22.73 9.14
CA ALA A 30 3.85 -23.93 9.91
C ALA A 30 3.37 -25.20 9.18
N ASP A 31 2.17 -25.17 8.61
CA ASP A 31 1.61 -26.27 7.81
C ASP A 31 2.46 -26.57 6.58
N ALA A 32 2.97 -25.53 5.93
CA ALA A 32 3.88 -25.63 4.79
C ALA A 32 5.32 -26.02 5.17
N ARG A 33 5.62 -26.15 6.47
CA ARG A 33 6.95 -26.50 6.99
C ARG A 33 8.05 -25.59 6.45
N VAL A 34 7.78 -24.29 6.44
CA VAL A 34 8.77 -23.27 6.09
C VAL A 34 9.75 -23.10 7.25
N GLU A 35 11.03 -22.94 6.94
CA GLU A 35 12.09 -22.72 7.92
C GLU A 35 11.80 -21.50 8.83
N ALA A 36 12.26 -21.54 10.07
CA ALA A 36 11.94 -20.52 11.07
C ALA A 36 12.39 -19.10 10.65
N SER A 37 13.60 -18.97 10.11
CA SER A 37 14.13 -17.68 9.62
C SER A 37 13.29 -17.09 8.49
N ALA A 38 12.81 -17.94 7.58
CA ALA A 38 11.92 -17.56 6.50
C ALA A 38 10.53 -17.18 7.00
N CYS A 39 10.00 -17.91 7.97
CA CYS A 39 8.73 -17.56 8.62
C CYS A 39 8.79 -16.17 9.25
N GLU A 40 9.86 -15.87 9.99
CA GLU A 40 10.05 -14.56 10.61
C GLU A 40 10.13 -13.44 9.58
N ALA A 41 10.93 -13.61 8.53
CA ALA A 41 11.05 -12.64 7.44
C ALA A 41 9.70 -12.37 6.76
N ILE A 42 8.92 -13.42 6.46
CA ILE A 42 7.59 -13.31 5.83
C ILE A 42 6.59 -12.60 6.75
N LEU A 43 6.56 -12.97 8.04
CA LEU A 43 5.64 -12.38 9.02
C LEU A 43 6.00 -10.92 9.32
N ALA A 44 7.28 -10.58 9.39
CA ALA A 44 7.77 -9.21 9.56
C ALA A 44 7.63 -8.36 8.28
N ARG A 45 7.25 -8.97 7.15
CA ARG A 45 7.28 -8.34 5.81
C ARG A 45 8.66 -7.77 5.47
N ASN A 46 9.72 -8.40 5.98
CA ASN A 46 11.09 -7.98 5.70
C ASN A 46 11.54 -8.56 4.36
N VAL A 47 11.42 -7.73 3.32
CA VAL A 47 11.75 -8.09 1.94
C VAL A 47 13.27 -8.29 1.76
N GLU A 48 14.09 -7.50 2.45
CA GLU A 48 15.56 -7.61 2.36
C GLU A 48 16.07 -8.93 2.92
N ASP A 49 15.58 -9.32 4.10
CA ASP A 49 15.93 -10.62 4.70
C ASP A 49 15.46 -11.78 3.82
N LEU A 50 14.28 -11.65 3.20
CA LEU A 50 13.75 -12.66 2.30
C LEU A 50 14.62 -12.81 1.04
N TYR A 51 15.13 -11.71 0.47
CA TYR A 51 16.08 -11.74 -0.65
C TYR A 51 17.40 -12.39 -0.26
N ALA A 52 17.95 -12.04 0.91
CA ALA A 52 19.17 -12.63 1.43
C ALA A 52 19.03 -14.15 1.67
N LEU A 53 17.90 -14.59 2.25
CA LEU A 53 17.60 -16.01 2.49
C LEU A 53 17.42 -16.81 1.20
N LEU A 54 16.88 -16.18 0.16
CA LEU A 54 16.63 -16.83 -1.13
C LEU A 54 17.82 -16.75 -2.10
N ASP A 55 18.88 -16.03 -1.73
CA ASP A 55 20.01 -15.69 -2.61
C ASP A 55 19.49 -15.11 -3.95
N LYS A 56 18.63 -14.08 -3.82
CA LYS A 56 18.01 -13.35 -4.93
C LYS A 56 18.22 -11.86 -4.78
N ALA A 57 18.26 -11.17 -5.92
CA ALA A 57 18.23 -9.72 -5.98
C ALA A 57 16.84 -9.24 -6.45
N PRO A 58 16.44 -8.00 -6.12
CA PRO A 58 15.23 -7.40 -6.66
C PRO A 58 15.25 -7.40 -8.20
N LEU A 59 14.16 -7.83 -8.81
CA LEU A 59 13.97 -7.77 -10.26
C LEU A 59 13.21 -6.48 -10.61
N PHE A 60 13.77 -5.70 -11.54
CA PHE A 60 13.14 -4.49 -12.04
C PHE A 60 12.75 -4.68 -13.51
N CYS A 61 11.52 -4.31 -13.85
CA CYS A 61 11.07 -4.18 -15.24
C CYS A 61 10.95 -2.69 -15.56
N LEU A 62 11.76 -2.20 -16.49
CA LEU A 62 11.67 -0.85 -17.01
C LEU A 62 10.87 -0.88 -18.31
N GLN A 63 9.71 -0.22 -18.33
CA GLN A 63 8.96 0.01 -19.55
C GLN A 63 9.35 1.38 -20.12
N THR A 64 10.14 1.37 -21.18
CA THR A 64 10.47 2.61 -21.91
C THR A 64 9.35 2.93 -22.89
N VAL A 65 8.87 4.18 -22.89
CA VAL A 65 8.04 4.66 -23.98
C VAL A 65 8.95 4.83 -25.22
N PRO A 66 8.60 4.27 -26.39
CA PRO A 66 9.36 4.53 -27.60
C PRO A 66 9.40 6.03 -27.86
N ARG A 67 10.59 6.63 -27.92
CA ARG A 67 10.77 8.02 -28.36
C ARG A 67 10.20 8.13 -29.77
N LYS A 68 9.21 9.01 -30.00
CA LYS A 68 8.82 9.33 -31.37
C LYS A 68 9.97 10.11 -32.00
N GLU A 69 10.32 9.76 -33.23
CA GLU A 69 11.31 10.52 -34.00
C GLU A 69 10.81 11.99 -34.11
N GLY A 70 11.48 12.90 -33.40
CA GLY A 70 11.16 14.34 -33.38
C GLY A 70 10.74 14.94 -32.03
N GLU A 71 10.66 14.17 -30.95
CA GLU A 71 10.47 14.73 -29.59
C GLU A 71 11.83 15.21 -29.06
N GLU A 72 12.01 16.53 -28.96
CA GLU A 72 13.08 17.18 -28.20
C GLU A 72 12.88 16.90 -26.71
N GLU A 73 13.99 16.79 -25.96
CA GLU A 73 13.96 16.53 -24.52
C GLU A 73 13.48 17.81 -23.81
N GLU A 74 12.20 17.86 -23.43
CA GLU A 74 11.75 18.87 -22.46
C GLU A 74 12.36 18.51 -21.10
N GLU A 75 13.33 19.31 -20.65
CA GLU A 75 13.85 19.24 -19.29
C GLU A 75 12.70 19.55 -18.32
N GLU A 76 12.22 18.55 -17.58
CA GLU A 76 11.30 18.79 -16.46
C GLU A 76 12.06 19.58 -15.38
N GLU A 77 11.84 20.89 -15.31
CA GLU A 77 12.29 21.72 -14.20
C GLU A 77 11.69 21.17 -12.89
N LYS A 78 12.56 20.71 -11.99
CA LYS A 78 12.19 20.36 -10.64
C LYS A 78 11.81 21.64 -9.89
N GLU A 79 10.52 21.87 -9.69
CA GLU A 79 10.03 22.81 -8.69
C GLU A 79 10.40 22.27 -7.29
N GLU A 80 11.39 22.91 -6.65
CA GLU A 80 11.69 22.71 -5.23
C GLU A 80 10.57 23.36 -4.39
N ASP A 81 9.62 22.54 -3.93
CA ASP A 81 8.62 22.96 -2.94
C ASP A 81 9.30 23.14 -1.56
N GLU A 82 9.83 24.34 -1.30
CA GLU A 82 10.23 24.79 0.05
C GLU A 82 8.97 24.98 0.92
N GLY A 83 8.57 23.92 1.60
CA GLY A 83 7.49 23.93 2.59
C GLY A 83 7.79 24.83 3.80
N GLY A 84 7.36 26.10 3.72
CA GLY A 84 7.26 27.03 4.85
C GLY A 84 5.90 26.96 5.55
N GLU A 85 5.93 26.72 6.86
CA GLU A 85 4.76 26.67 7.76
C GLU A 85 3.99 28.01 7.83
N GLU A 86 2.64 27.97 7.88
CA GLU A 86 1.81 28.45 9.02
C GLU A 86 0.32 28.74 8.66
N LYS A 87 -0.57 28.07 9.40
CA LYS A 87 -1.82 28.54 10.06
C LYS A 87 -3.07 29.06 9.28
N LYS A 88 -4.20 28.37 9.55
CA LYS A 88 -5.57 28.83 9.96
C LYS A 88 -6.28 29.88 9.05
N THR A 89 -7.55 29.78 8.62
CA THR A 89 -8.84 29.26 9.15
C THR A 89 -9.97 29.54 8.11
N PRO A 90 -11.23 29.08 8.31
CA PRO A 90 -12.19 28.74 7.23
C PRO A 90 -13.26 29.82 6.92
N SER A 91 -13.83 29.79 5.71
CA SER A 91 -15.08 30.46 5.29
C SER A 91 -15.23 30.34 3.76
N LYS A 92 -16.37 30.27 3.08
CA LYS A 92 -17.82 30.33 3.35
C LYS A 92 -18.45 29.98 1.99
N ASN A 93 -19.46 29.11 1.92
CA ASN A 93 -20.46 29.24 0.85
C ASN A 93 -21.85 29.05 1.44
N ALA A 94 -22.52 30.18 1.64
CA ALA A 94 -23.88 30.29 2.11
C ALA A 94 -24.86 30.17 0.93
N LYS A 95 -26.02 29.57 1.16
CA LYS A 95 -27.28 30.07 0.60
C LYS A 95 -28.47 29.78 1.54
N PRO A 96 -29.21 30.80 1.99
CA PRO A 96 -30.47 30.69 2.76
C PRO A 96 -31.68 30.90 1.82
N PRO A 97 -32.93 31.08 2.32
CA PRO A 97 -33.65 30.37 3.39
C PRO A 97 -35.04 29.88 2.92
N SER A 98 -35.65 28.92 3.64
CA SER A 98 -37.11 28.89 3.75
C SER A 98 -37.50 28.41 5.14
N ALA A 99 -38.01 29.35 5.94
CA ALA A 99 -38.49 29.14 7.29
C ALA A 99 -40.02 29.21 7.28
N ILE A 100 -40.68 28.15 7.73
CA ILE A 100 -42.00 28.21 8.37
C ILE A 100 -41.89 27.28 9.59
N ALA A 101 -41.97 27.88 10.78
CA ALA A 101 -41.98 27.24 12.11
C ALA A 101 -43.45 26.95 12.52
N PRO A 102 -43.75 26.64 13.81
CA PRO A 102 -43.21 25.64 14.73
C PRO A 102 -44.33 24.70 15.24
N HIS A 103 -44.02 23.60 15.93
CA HIS A 103 -44.88 23.13 17.02
C HIS A 103 -44.04 22.35 18.04
N ASP A 104 -43.85 23.01 19.18
CA ASP A 104 -43.29 22.48 20.41
C ASP A 104 -44.35 21.60 21.09
N LEU A 105 -43.99 20.35 21.38
CA LEU A 105 -44.77 19.42 22.18
C LEU A 105 -43.80 18.80 23.20
N ALA A 106 -44.12 19.04 24.48
CA ALA A 106 -43.79 18.29 25.70
C ALA A 106 -43.06 19.16 26.75
N LEU A 107 -43.77 19.62 27.78
CA LEU A 107 -43.98 18.90 29.07
C LEU A 107 -42.65 18.55 29.75
N THR A 108 -42.20 19.39 30.67
CA THR A 108 -42.12 19.10 32.12
C THR A 108 -41.71 20.33 32.92
#